data_AF-A0A4Q7IY87-F1
#
_entry.id   AF-A0A4Q7IY87-F1
#
_cell.length_a   1.000
_cell.length_b   1.000
_cell.length_c   1.000
_cell.angle_alpha   90.00
_cell.angle_beta   90.00
_cell.angle_gamma   90.00
#
_symmetry.space_group_name_H-M   'P 1'
#
loop_
_entity.id
_entity.type
_entity.pdbx_description
1 polymer ?
#
loop_
_entity_poly.entity_id
_entity_poly.type
_entity_poly.pdbx_seq_one_letter_code
_entity_poly.pdbx_strand_id
1 'polypeptide(L)'
;MNDRVPRAATLGLFVAWLVHDAEELVTMPGWAARNRSRLRKRFPSVPERVWDRLDVSRPRATLAIGFMGCLVAAAAVSGDRAGGRGALYGSVLAGFGWHGLVHLAQAAAVGRYTPGVATAPAVVAYSAWAWRRLRRAGVQQAATPSWSSLAWFPVAVVAAHGAASAVERALPRWRRR
;
A
#
# COMPACT_ATOMS: atom_id res chain seq x y z
N MET A 1 3.71 34.29 1.53
CA MET A 1 4.07 33.52 2.74
C MET A 1 4.01 32.04 2.41
N ASN A 2 5.07 31.26 2.65
CA ASN A 2 4.99 29.81 2.56
C ASN A 2 4.27 29.29 3.82
N ASP A 3 3.18 28.55 3.63
CA ASP A 3 2.51 27.88 4.75
C ASP A 3 3.43 26.82 5.37
N ARG A 4 3.35 26.60 6.68
CA ARG A 4 4.02 25.44 7.30
C ARG A 4 3.33 24.15 6.85
N VAL A 5 4.09 23.10 6.56
CA VAL A 5 3.51 21.77 6.31
C VAL A 5 2.81 21.29 7.58
N PRO A 6 1.49 21.00 7.56
CA PRO A 6 0.79 20.51 8.73
C PRO A 6 1.22 19.08 9.05
N ARG A 7 1.32 18.73 10.34
CA ARG A 7 1.67 17.36 10.79
C ARG A 7 0.70 16.30 10.25
N ALA A 8 -0.55 16.68 10.01
CA ALA A 8 -1.53 15.81 9.40
C ALA A 8 -1.18 15.42 7.94
N ALA A 9 -0.37 16.19 7.21
CA ALA A 9 0.13 15.79 5.89
C ALA A 9 1.26 14.76 5.99
N THR A 10 2.02 14.75 7.09
CA THR A 10 3.15 13.84 7.33
C THR A 10 2.72 12.62 8.15
N LEU A 11 2.42 12.80 9.43
CA LEU A 11 2.00 11.73 10.34
C LEU A 11 0.64 11.13 9.98
N GLY A 12 -0.24 11.93 9.33
CA GLY A 12 -1.51 11.42 8.83
C GLY A 12 -1.35 10.32 7.78
N LEU A 13 -0.17 10.19 7.14
CA LEU A 13 0.12 9.12 6.18
C LEU A 13 0.02 7.76 6.86
N PHE A 14 0.60 7.64 8.06
CA PHE A 14 0.53 6.41 8.83
C PHE A 14 -0.88 6.09 9.30
N VAL A 15 -1.65 7.11 9.70
CA VAL A 15 -3.05 6.91 10.12
C VAL A 15 -3.92 6.47 8.94
N ALA A 16 -3.80 7.15 7.79
CA ALA A 16 -4.53 6.81 6.58
C ALA A 16 -4.16 5.39 6.10
N TRP A 17 -2.87 5.05 6.12
CA TRP A 17 -2.37 3.71 5.82
C TRP A 17 -2.94 2.66 6.77
N LEU A 18 -2.90 2.91 8.08
CA LEU A 18 -3.39 1.95 9.08
C LEU A 18 -4.88 1.62 8.88
N VAL A 19 -5.70 2.63 8.57
CA VAL A 19 -7.13 2.41 8.28
C VAL A 19 -7.32 1.60 7.00
N HIS A 20 -6.56 1.93 5.95
CA HIS A 20 -6.64 1.22 4.67
C HIS A 20 -6.18 -0.23 4.78
N ASP A 21 -5.00 -0.47 5.36
CA ASP A 21 -4.44 -1.81 5.49
C ASP A 21 -5.20 -2.65 6.53
N ALA A 22 -5.95 -2.04 7.46
CA ALA A 22 -6.90 -2.78 8.30
C ALA A 22 -8.04 -3.38 7.47
N GLU A 23 -8.59 -2.63 6.51
CA GLU A 23 -9.56 -3.19 5.55
C GLU A 23 -8.92 -4.34 4.76
N GLU A 24 -7.72 -4.12 4.22
CA GLU A 24 -7.00 -5.15 3.47
C GLU A 24 -6.77 -6.41 4.31
N LEU A 25 -6.30 -6.28 5.56
CA LEU A 25 -6.03 -7.42 6.43
C LEU A 25 -7.28 -8.26 6.71
N VAL A 26 -8.44 -7.60 6.83
CA VAL A 26 -9.73 -8.27 7.04
C VAL A 26 -10.20 -8.97 5.76
N THR A 27 -9.95 -8.38 4.60
CA THR A 27 -10.66 -8.75 3.36
C THR A 27 -9.81 -9.53 2.36
N MET A 28 -8.50 -9.28 2.31
CA MET A 28 -7.53 -9.87 1.38
C MET A 28 -7.32 -11.37 1.58
N PRO A 29 -7.14 -11.91 2.81
CA PRO A 29 -6.81 -13.31 2.99
C PRO A 29 -7.84 -14.26 2.37
N GLY A 30 -7.39 -15.11 1.45
CA GLY A 30 -8.23 -16.08 0.72
C GLY A 30 -9.27 -15.47 -0.24
N TRP A 31 -9.25 -14.15 -0.49
CA TRP A 31 -10.23 -13.51 -1.37
C TRP A 31 -10.13 -14.02 -2.81
N ALA A 32 -8.90 -14.17 -3.32
CA ALA A 32 -8.66 -14.70 -4.66
C ALA A 32 -9.17 -16.13 -4.80
N ALA A 33 -8.92 -17.01 -3.82
CA ALA A 33 -9.47 -18.36 -3.79
C ALA A 33 -11.01 -18.38 -3.82
N ARG A 34 -11.67 -17.57 -2.95
CA ARG A 34 -13.14 -17.48 -2.89
C ARG A 34 -13.77 -16.95 -4.19
N ASN A 35 -13.03 -16.14 -4.96
CA ASN A 35 -13.52 -15.53 -6.19
C ASN A 35 -12.95 -16.17 -7.47
N ARG A 36 -12.16 -17.25 -7.35
CA ARG A 36 -11.37 -17.85 -8.44
C ARG A 36 -12.21 -18.21 -9.66
N SER A 37 -13.35 -18.89 -9.46
CA SER A 37 -14.22 -19.30 -10.57
C SER A 37 -14.77 -18.11 -11.37
N ARG A 38 -15.06 -16.99 -10.69
CA ARG A 38 -15.56 -15.76 -11.31
C ARG A 38 -14.45 -15.00 -12.01
N LEU A 39 -13.29 -14.87 -11.36
CA LEU A 39 -12.11 -14.21 -11.93
C LEU A 39 -11.63 -14.92 -13.19
N ARG A 40 -11.63 -16.26 -13.21
CA ARG A 40 -11.31 -17.08 -14.40
C ARG A 40 -12.26 -16.81 -15.57
N LYS A 41 -13.57 -16.69 -15.29
CA LYS A 41 -14.56 -16.34 -16.33
C LYS A 41 -14.36 -14.92 -16.87
N ARG A 42 -14.00 -13.98 -15.99
CA ARG A 42 -13.79 -12.57 -16.36
C ARG A 42 -12.48 -12.33 -17.11
N PHE A 43 -11.43 -13.07 -16.76
CA PHE A 43 -10.08 -12.93 -17.30
C PHE A 43 -9.56 -14.28 -17.83
N PRO A 44 -10.15 -14.83 -18.90
CA PRO A 44 -9.82 -16.18 -19.38
C PRO A 44 -8.39 -16.30 -19.92
N SER A 45 -7.77 -15.18 -20.31
CA SER A 45 -6.39 -15.13 -20.82
C SER A 45 -5.32 -15.21 -19.72
N VAL A 46 -5.68 -15.15 -18.45
CA VAL A 46 -4.73 -15.20 -17.33
C VAL A 46 -4.34 -16.66 -17.03
N PRO A 47 -3.05 -17.02 -17.08
CA PRO A 47 -2.60 -18.39 -16.84
C PRO A 47 -2.91 -18.90 -15.43
N GLU A 48 -3.20 -20.19 -15.28
CA GLU A 48 -3.63 -20.76 -13.99
C GLU A 48 -2.62 -20.54 -12.85
N ARG A 49 -1.32 -20.63 -13.17
CA ARG A 49 -0.21 -20.34 -12.24
C ARG A 49 -0.24 -18.94 -11.64
N VAL A 50 -0.91 -17.98 -12.28
CA VAL A 50 -1.06 -16.61 -11.76
C VAL A 50 -2.12 -16.59 -10.67
N TRP A 51 -3.22 -17.32 -10.83
CA TRP A 51 -4.27 -17.42 -9.81
C TRP A 51 -3.76 -18.00 -8.50
N ASP A 52 -2.87 -19.00 -8.56
CA ASP A 52 -2.24 -19.58 -7.36
C ASP A 52 -1.36 -18.58 -6.61
N ARG A 53 -0.71 -17.66 -7.34
CA ARG A 53 0.15 -16.62 -6.74
C ARG A 53 -0.65 -15.46 -6.15
N LEU A 54 -1.87 -15.23 -6.64
CA LEU A 54 -2.78 -14.21 -6.13
C LEU A 54 -3.43 -14.62 -4.80
N ASP A 55 -3.36 -15.90 -4.44
CA ASP A 55 -3.87 -16.35 -3.15
C ASP A 55 -2.89 -16.04 -2.02
N VAL A 56 -3.27 -15.08 -1.18
CA VAL A 56 -2.50 -14.64 -0.03
C VAL A 56 -3.06 -15.28 1.23
N SER A 57 -2.23 -16.05 1.94
CA SER A 57 -2.58 -16.62 3.24
C SER A 57 -2.69 -15.50 4.29
N ARG A 58 -3.50 -15.72 5.34
CA ARG A 58 -3.62 -14.74 6.43
C ARG A 58 -2.28 -14.42 7.12
N PRO A 59 -1.42 -15.41 7.48
CA PRO A 59 -0.12 -15.12 8.07
C PRO A 59 0.78 -14.28 7.15
N ARG A 60 0.79 -14.58 5.84
CA ARG A 60 1.57 -13.82 4.86
C ARG A 60 1.06 -12.39 4.71
N ALA A 61 -0.25 -12.19 4.65
CA ALA A 61 -0.85 -10.85 4.62
C ALA A 61 -0.47 -10.06 5.88
N THR A 62 -0.63 -10.66 7.07
CA THR A 62 -0.27 -10.02 8.34
C THR A 62 1.20 -9.60 8.38
N LEU A 63 2.12 -10.48 7.98
CA LEU A 63 3.56 -10.19 7.97
C LEU A 63 3.91 -9.11 6.95
N ALA A 64 3.36 -9.18 5.73
CA ALA A 64 3.62 -8.20 4.69
C ALA A 64 3.11 -6.81 5.09
N ILE A 65 1.89 -6.72 5.64
CA ILE A 65 1.31 -5.49 6.19
C ILE A 65 2.17 -4.97 7.36
N GLY A 66 2.66 -5.85 8.24
CA GLY A 66 3.58 -5.45 9.32
C GLY A 66 4.88 -4.82 8.79
N PHE A 67 5.52 -5.42 7.79
CA PHE A 67 6.73 -4.87 7.17
C PHE A 67 6.46 -3.54 6.48
N MET A 68 5.35 -3.42 5.74
CA MET A 68 4.93 -2.16 5.13
C MET A 68 4.62 -1.10 6.19
N GLY A 69 3.97 -1.47 7.30
CA GLY A 69 3.69 -0.57 8.41
C GLY A 69 4.94 0.05 9.01
N CYS A 70 6.01 -0.73 9.19
CA CYS A 70 7.30 -0.20 9.61
C CYS A 70 7.87 0.84 8.62
N LEU A 71 7.80 0.55 7.32
CA LEU A 71 8.26 1.46 6.27
C LEU A 71 7.44 2.76 6.26
N VAL A 72 6.11 2.65 6.32
CA VAL A 72 5.20 3.81 6.29
C VAL A 72 5.35 4.65 7.56
N ALA A 73 5.47 4.02 8.73
CA ALA A 73 5.73 4.72 9.99
C ALA A 73 7.07 5.48 9.95
N ALA A 74 8.14 4.83 9.49
CA ALA A 74 9.46 5.45 9.35
C ALA A 74 9.41 6.65 8.38
N ALA A 75 8.73 6.49 7.25
CA ALA A 75 8.54 7.55 6.27
C ALA A 75 7.73 8.73 6.84
N ALA A 76 6.63 8.46 7.56
CA ALA A 76 5.79 9.48 8.17
C ALA A 76 6.56 10.29 9.24
N VAL A 77 7.29 9.61 10.12
CA VAL A 77 8.11 10.25 11.17
C VAL A 77 9.28 11.04 10.58
N SER A 78 9.99 10.46 9.60
CA SER A 78 11.06 11.15 8.88
C SER A 78 10.53 12.40 8.16
N GLY A 79 9.36 12.28 7.51
CA GLY A 79 8.66 13.38 6.87
C GLY A 79 8.30 14.49 7.86
N ASP A 80 7.75 14.17 9.02
CA ASP A 80 7.41 15.16 10.07
C ASP A 80 8.66 15.91 10.55
N ARG A 81 9.74 15.19 10.85
CA ARG A 81 11.02 15.77 11.28
C ARG A 81 11.66 16.66 10.21
N ALA A 82 11.52 16.31 8.94
CA ALA A 82 12.05 17.07 7.81
C ALA A 82 11.08 18.16 7.29
N GLY A 83 9.96 18.41 7.97
CA GLY A 83 8.94 19.35 7.49
C GLY A 83 8.41 19.03 6.10
N GLY A 84 8.25 17.74 5.79
CA GLY A 84 7.77 17.20 4.52
C GLY A 84 8.83 17.04 3.42
N ARG A 85 10.10 17.43 3.64
CA ARG A 85 11.14 17.48 2.59
C ARG A 85 11.87 16.16 2.30
N GLY A 86 11.61 15.10 3.07
CA GLY A 86 12.33 13.83 2.95
C GLY A 86 11.95 13.03 1.70
N ALA A 87 12.96 12.54 0.96
CA ALA A 87 12.75 11.70 -0.23
C ALA A 87 12.02 10.38 0.07
N LEU A 88 12.29 9.78 1.24
CA LEU A 88 11.57 8.59 1.72
C LEU A 88 10.07 8.88 1.87
N TYR A 89 9.73 9.97 2.59
CA TYR A 89 8.35 10.39 2.77
C TYR A 89 7.65 10.68 1.43
N GLY A 90 8.29 11.43 0.53
CA GLY A 90 7.73 11.71 -0.80
C GLY A 90 7.48 10.45 -1.62
N SER A 91 8.42 9.50 -1.61
CA SER A 91 8.27 8.23 -2.32
C SER A 91 7.16 7.35 -1.74
N VAL A 92 7.06 7.24 -0.41
CA VAL A 92 6.01 6.46 0.24
C VAL A 92 4.64 7.11 0.07
N LEU A 93 4.53 8.44 0.18
CA LEU A 93 3.28 9.15 -0.10
C LEU A 93 2.82 8.91 -1.54
N ALA A 94 3.75 8.88 -2.50
CA ALA A 94 3.43 8.60 -3.89
C ALA A 94 3.01 7.15 -4.13
N GLY A 95 3.74 6.20 -3.54
CA GLY A 95 3.33 4.79 -3.54
C GLY A 95 1.96 4.59 -2.91
N PHE A 96 1.65 5.27 -1.81
CA PHE A 96 0.36 5.20 -1.14
C PHE A 96 -0.78 5.74 -2.01
N GLY A 97 -0.60 6.91 -2.64
CA GLY A 97 -1.58 7.44 -3.60
C GLY A 97 -1.80 6.49 -4.79
N TRP A 98 -0.73 5.93 -5.35
CA TRP A 98 -0.81 4.97 -6.45
C TRP A 98 -1.49 3.66 -6.04
N HIS A 99 -1.22 3.19 -4.83
CA HIS A 99 -1.86 2.00 -4.26
C HIS A 99 -3.39 2.13 -4.22
N GLY A 100 -3.90 3.27 -3.76
CA GLY A 100 -5.34 3.55 -3.81
C GLY A 100 -5.89 3.53 -5.25
N LEU A 101 -5.17 4.09 -6.21
CA LEU A 101 -5.57 4.04 -7.63
C LEU A 101 -5.60 2.61 -8.19
N VAL A 102 -4.63 1.77 -7.81
CA VAL A 102 -4.59 0.36 -8.21
C VAL A 102 -5.82 -0.38 -7.69
N HIS A 103 -6.23 -0.15 -6.43
CA HIS A 103 -7.45 -0.76 -5.87
C HIS A 103 -8.72 -0.34 -6.61
N LEU A 104 -8.84 0.96 -6.93
CA LEU A 104 -9.96 1.45 -7.74
C LEU A 104 -9.98 0.81 -9.13
N ALA A 105 -8.81 0.71 -9.78
CA ALA A 105 -8.68 0.07 -11.09
C ALA A 105 -9.02 -1.43 -11.03
N GLN A 106 -8.58 -2.14 -10.00
CA GLN A 106 -8.92 -3.54 -9.77
C GLN A 106 -10.43 -3.73 -9.60
N ALA A 107 -11.07 -2.92 -8.74
CA ALA A 107 -12.51 -2.98 -8.54
C ALA A 107 -13.30 -2.66 -9.82
N ALA A 108 -12.86 -1.68 -10.60
CA ALA A 108 -13.46 -1.34 -11.89
C ALA A 108 -13.32 -2.49 -12.91
N ALA A 109 -12.13 -3.11 -13.00
CA ALA A 109 -11.88 -4.22 -13.91
C ALA A 109 -12.72 -5.47 -13.55
N VAL A 110 -12.83 -5.76 -12.24
CA VAL A 110 -13.64 -6.86 -11.70
C VAL A 110 -15.14 -6.53 -11.73
N GLY A 111 -15.50 -5.24 -11.72
CA GLY A 111 -16.88 -4.73 -11.67
C GLY A 111 -17.57 -4.95 -10.34
N ARG A 112 -16.81 -5.21 -9.25
CA ARG A 112 -17.32 -5.57 -7.92
C ARG A 112 -16.31 -5.17 -6.84
N TYR A 113 -16.70 -5.39 -5.58
CA TYR A 113 -15.81 -5.23 -4.44
C TYR A 113 -14.52 -6.07 -4.59
N THR A 114 -13.39 -5.43 -4.36
CA THR A 114 -12.06 -6.04 -4.19
C THR A 114 -11.46 -5.58 -2.86
N PRO A 115 -10.59 -6.37 -2.21
CA PRO A 115 -9.92 -5.94 -0.97
C PRO A 115 -9.29 -4.56 -1.12
N GLY A 116 -9.49 -3.68 -0.15
CA GLY A 116 -8.95 -2.31 -0.15
C GLY A 116 -9.80 -1.26 -0.88
N VAL A 117 -10.83 -1.64 -1.65
CA VAL A 117 -11.60 -0.67 -2.45
C VAL A 117 -12.45 0.27 -1.57
N ALA A 118 -12.94 -0.15 -0.41
CA ALA A 118 -13.85 0.69 0.37
C ALA A 118 -13.16 1.95 0.90
N THR A 119 -11.88 1.84 1.23
CA THR A 119 -11.05 2.95 1.73
C THR A 119 -10.16 3.58 0.65
N ALA A 120 -10.01 2.96 -0.52
CA ALA A 120 -9.18 3.49 -1.62
C ALA A 120 -9.52 4.93 -2.06
N PRO A 121 -10.79 5.38 -2.15
CA PRO A 121 -11.09 6.79 -2.42
C PRO A 121 -10.50 7.74 -1.38
N ALA A 122 -10.52 7.36 -0.10
CA ALA A 122 -9.94 8.15 0.98
C ALA A 122 -8.42 8.20 0.90
N VAL A 123 -7.76 7.11 0.50
CA VAL A 123 -6.31 7.06 0.22
C VAL A 123 -5.94 8.08 -0.86
N VAL A 124 -6.65 8.06 -2.00
CA VAL A 124 -6.40 8.98 -3.11
C VAL A 124 -6.66 10.43 -2.69
N ALA A 125 -7.76 10.68 -1.99
CA ALA A 125 -8.12 12.00 -1.50
C ALA A 125 -7.09 12.56 -0.50
N TYR A 126 -6.62 11.72 0.43
CA TYR A 126 -5.58 12.05 1.39
C TYR A 126 -4.28 12.41 0.69
N SER A 127 -3.79 11.57 -0.23
CA SER A 127 -2.54 11.81 -0.95
C SER A 127 -2.60 13.09 -1.78
N ALA A 128 -3.72 13.31 -2.49
CA ALA A 128 -3.97 14.56 -3.21
C ALA A 128 -3.96 15.79 -2.30
N TRP A 129 -4.58 15.69 -1.12
CA TRP A 129 -4.59 16.76 -0.13
C TRP A 129 -3.18 17.02 0.45
N ALA A 130 -2.44 15.98 0.82
CA ALA A 130 -1.09 16.09 1.36
C ALA A 130 -0.15 16.76 0.35
N TRP A 131 -0.20 16.34 -0.92
CA TRP A 131 0.56 17.00 -1.99
C TRP A 131 0.19 18.47 -2.18
N ARG A 132 -1.11 18.84 -2.10
CA ARG A 132 -1.51 20.25 -2.14
C ARG A 132 -0.90 21.05 -0.99
N ARG A 133 -0.84 20.47 0.22
CA ARG A 133 -0.21 21.12 1.39
C ARG A 133 1.29 21.27 1.23
N LEU A 134 1.98 20.26 0.72
CA LEU A 134 3.41 20.32 0.42
C LEU A 134 3.73 21.41 -0.62
N ARG A 135 2.93 21.52 -1.70
CA ARG A 135 3.11 22.57 -2.70
C ARG A 135 2.93 23.98 -2.13
N ARG A 136 1.90 24.21 -1.31
CA ARG A 136 1.65 25.51 -0.65
C ARG A 136 2.75 25.90 0.34
N ALA A 137 3.46 24.92 0.87
CA ALA A 137 4.61 25.11 1.75
C ALA A 137 5.95 25.23 0.99
N GLY A 138 5.94 25.24 -0.35
CA GLY A 138 7.13 25.28 -1.19
C GLY A 138 7.97 24.00 -1.18
N VAL A 139 7.41 22.87 -0.73
CA VAL A 139 8.09 21.57 -0.68
C VAL A 139 7.83 20.79 -1.97
N GLN A 140 8.40 21.27 -3.08
CA GLN A 140 8.15 20.69 -4.40
C GLN A 140 8.74 19.28 -4.55
N GLN A 141 9.91 19.02 -3.95
CA GLN A 141 10.62 17.73 -4.06
C GLN A 141 9.77 16.53 -3.63
N ALA A 142 8.94 16.68 -2.58
CA ALA A 142 8.04 15.62 -2.12
C ALA A 142 6.64 15.71 -2.77
N ALA A 143 6.32 16.82 -3.44
CA ALA A 143 5.04 17.04 -4.08
C ALA A 143 4.98 16.65 -5.57
N THR A 144 6.15 16.51 -6.21
CA THR A 144 6.32 16.03 -7.59
C THR A 144 7.14 14.75 -7.58
N PRO A 145 6.51 13.59 -7.34
CA PRO A 145 7.23 12.32 -7.32
C PRO A 145 7.87 12.05 -8.68
N SER A 146 9.16 11.67 -8.67
CA SER A 146 9.85 11.23 -9.87
C SER A 146 9.38 9.84 -10.31
N TRP A 147 9.66 9.47 -11.55
CA TRP A 147 9.46 8.09 -12.02
C TRP A 147 10.18 7.06 -11.14
N SER A 148 11.37 7.40 -10.65
CA SER A 148 12.10 6.54 -9.71
C SER A 148 11.38 6.39 -8.36
N SER A 149 10.75 7.44 -7.84
CA SER A 149 9.91 7.35 -6.63
C SER A 149 8.69 6.44 -6.83
N LEU A 150 8.07 6.46 -8.01
CA LEU A 150 6.94 5.58 -8.32
C LEU A 150 7.38 4.11 -8.47
N ALA A 151 8.55 3.86 -9.06
CA ALA A 151 9.10 2.52 -9.24
C ALA A 151 9.39 1.79 -7.91
N TRP A 152 9.61 2.54 -6.82
CA TRP A 152 9.80 1.94 -5.49
C TRP A 152 8.55 1.27 -4.93
N PHE A 153 7.35 1.65 -5.38
CA PHE A 153 6.11 1.04 -4.91
C PHE A 153 6.05 -0.47 -5.18
N PRO A 154 6.13 -0.97 -6.44
CA PRO A 154 6.10 -2.41 -6.69
C PRO A 154 7.28 -3.14 -6.05
N VAL A 155 8.46 -2.50 -5.95
CA VAL A 155 9.62 -3.08 -5.28
C VAL A 155 9.35 -3.31 -3.79
N ALA A 156 8.80 -2.32 -3.08
CA ALA A 156 8.46 -2.43 -1.67
C ALA A 156 7.41 -3.51 -1.42
N VAL A 157 6.37 -3.59 -2.25
CA VAL A 157 5.33 -4.63 -2.18
C VAL A 157 5.94 -6.02 -2.37
N VAL A 158 6.75 -6.22 -3.42
CA VAL A 158 7.41 -7.51 -3.68
C VAL A 158 8.36 -7.88 -2.54
N ALA A 159 9.13 -6.93 -2.02
CA ALA A 159 10.04 -7.16 -0.90
C ALA A 159 9.28 -7.57 0.37
N ALA A 160 8.19 -6.87 0.70
CA ALA A 160 7.36 -7.17 1.87
C ALA A 160 6.73 -8.56 1.78
N HIS A 161 6.13 -8.92 0.63
CA HIS A 161 5.57 -10.26 0.41
C HIS A 161 6.65 -11.35 0.35
N GLY A 162 7.81 -11.07 -0.21
CA GLY A 162 8.96 -11.98 -0.25
C GLY A 162 9.49 -12.29 1.15
N ALA A 163 9.70 -11.25 1.96
CA ALA A 163 10.10 -11.37 3.37
C ALA A 163 9.03 -12.13 4.19
N ALA A 164 7.75 -11.78 4.02
CA ALA A 164 6.64 -12.47 4.67
C ALA A 164 6.61 -13.95 4.33
N SER A 165 6.81 -14.29 3.05
CA SER A 165 6.85 -15.68 2.58
C SER A 165 8.06 -16.44 3.15
N ALA A 166 9.22 -15.79 3.27
CA ALA A 166 10.41 -16.39 3.87
C ALA A 166 10.20 -16.69 5.37
N VAL A 167 9.64 -15.74 6.11
CA VAL A 167 9.33 -15.90 7.54
C VAL A 167 8.26 -16.97 7.76
N GLU A 168 7.19 -16.96 6.97
CA GLU A 168 6.12 -17.99 7.01
C GLU A 168 6.69 -19.40 6.79
N ARG A 169 7.63 -19.56 5.84
CA ARG A 169 8.31 -20.84 5.58
C ARG A 169 9.33 -21.25 6.65
N ALA A 170 9.84 -20.31 7.44
CA ALA A 170 10.81 -20.58 8.51
C ALA A 170 10.13 -20.96 9.85
N LEU A 171 8.93 -20.43 10.11
CA LEU A 171 8.13 -20.70 11.30
C LEU A 171 7.64 -22.16 11.54
N PRO A 172 7.63 -23.12 10.57
CA PRO A 172 7.24 -24.51 10.83
C PRO A 172 8.24 -25.32 11.69
N ARG A 173 9.42 -24.79 12.03
CA ARG A 173 10.41 -25.50 12.86
C ARG A 173 10.21 -25.36 14.38
N TRP A 174 9.30 -24.49 14.83
CA TRP A 174 9.15 -24.15 16.26
C TRP A 174 7.81 -24.55 16.90
N ARG A 175 6.87 -25.13 16.14
CA ARG A 175 5.56 -25.62 16.66
C ARG A 175 5.46 -27.15 16.79
N ARG A 176 6.59 -27.86 16.71
CA ARG A 176 6.71 -29.32 16.93
C ARG A 176 7.80 -29.67 17.94
N ARG A 177 7.89 -28.93 19.05
CA ARG A 177 8.56 -29.35 20.28
C ARG A 177 7.67 -28.98 21.44
#